data_AF-A0AAU9KGT1-F1
#
_entry.id   AF-A0AAU9KGT1-F1
#
_cell.length_a   1.000
_cell.length_b   1.000
_cell.length_c   1.000
_cell.angle_alpha   90.00
_cell.angle_beta   90.00
_cell.angle_gamma   90.00
#
_symmetry.space_group_name_H-M   'P 1'
#
loop_
_entity.id
_entity.type
_entity.pdbx_description
1 polymer ?
#
loop_
_entity_poly.entity_id
_entity_poly.type
_entity_poly.pdbx_seq_one_letter_code
_entity_poly.pdbx_strand_id
1 'polypeptide(L)'
;MAKKRLTSVFVCLKSTTTPTQFGGGKSSGFGLVYDTVNDAKRFEPKYRLIRQGLVEKVETSRKQIKEAKNRAKKVRGVGRRIARHKAAKANK
;
A
#
# COMPACT_ATOMS: atom_id res chain seq x y z
N MET A 1 17.08 14.98 -31.75
CA MET A 1 17.91 13.89 -31.17
C MET A 1 18.82 14.54 -30.15
N ALA A 2 18.90 14.23 -28.86
CA ALA A 2 18.51 13.08 -28.08
C ALA A 2 17.84 13.55 -26.78
N LYS A 3 16.64 13.06 -26.48
CA LYS A 3 16.13 13.06 -25.12
C LYS A 3 16.96 12.04 -24.35
N LYS A 4 18.14 12.43 -23.86
CA LYS A 4 18.79 11.73 -22.76
C LYS A 4 17.86 11.93 -21.57
N ARG A 5 16.81 11.08 -21.51
CA ARG A 5 15.91 10.94 -20.38
C ARG A 5 16.83 10.67 -19.20
N LEU A 6 17.03 11.66 -18.33
CA LEU A 6 17.64 11.47 -17.03
C LEU A 6 16.99 10.23 -16.42
N THR A 7 17.76 9.15 -16.33
CA THR A 7 17.36 7.84 -15.81
C THR A 7 17.20 7.86 -14.30
N SER A 8 17.46 9.01 -13.67
CA SER A 8 17.13 9.29 -12.29
C SER A 8 15.60 9.35 -12.17
N VAL A 9 15.02 8.40 -11.44
CA VAL A 9 13.59 8.33 -11.21
C VAL A 9 13.21 9.61 -10.43
N PHE A 10 12.67 10.60 -11.14
CA PHE A 10 12.19 11.83 -10.53
C PHE A 10 10.89 11.50 -9.79
N VAL A 11 11.04 11.06 -8.55
CA VAL A 11 9.92 10.89 -7.60
C VAL A 11 9.55 12.30 -7.15
N CYS A 12 8.88 13.03 -8.04
CA CYS A 12 8.23 14.26 -7.67
C CYS A 12 7.24 13.94 -6.55
N LEU A 13 7.47 14.51 -5.36
CA LEU A 13 6.57 14.48 -4.21
C LEU A 13 5.29 15.29 -4.51
N LYS A 14 4.65 15.09 -5.67
CA LYS A 14 3.39 15.71 -6.11
C LYS A 14 2.20 15.44 -5.18
N SER A 15 2.43 14.75 -4.06
CA SER A 15 1.40 14.03 -3.32
C SER A 15 1.35 14.38 -1.83
N THR A 16 2.31 15.17 -1.34
CA THR A 16 2.21 15.84 -0.04
C THR A 16 1.97 17.31 -0.32
N THR A 17 0.78 17.79 0.06
CA THR A 17 0.27 19.16 -0.10
C THR A 17 1.40 20.20 -0.06
N THR A 18 1.82 20.66 -1.24
CA THR A 18 2.73 21.78 -1.37
C THR A 18 1.91 23.04 -1.11
N PRO A 19 2.24 23.88 -0.11
CA PRO A 19 1.52 25.11 0.11
C PRO A 19 1.67 25.99 -1.14
N THR A 20 0.54 26.27 -1.78
CA THR A 20 0.48 27.29 -2.81
C THR A 20 0.46 28.65 -2.12
N GLN A 21 1.22 29.61 -2.63
CA GLN A 21 1.11 31.00 -2.19
C GLN A 21 -0.36 31.45 -2.37
N PHE A 22 -0.90 32.19 -1.40
CA PHE A 22 -2.21 32.82 -1.57
C PHE A 22 -2.20 33.68 -2.84
N GLY A 23 -3.20 33.51 -3.70
CA GLY A 23 -3.23 34.12 -5.04
C GLY A 23 -2.57 33.31 -6.15
N GLY A 24 -2.08 32.08 -5.89
CA GLY A 24 -1.78 31.07 -6.92
C GLY A 24 -0.53 31.30 -7.77
N GLY A 25 0.28 32.33 -7.50
CA GLY A 25 1.43 32.68 -8.34
C GLY A 25 2.67 31.79 -8.17
N LYS A 26 2.82 31.11 -7.02
CA LYS A 26 3.99 30.27 -6.71
C LYS A 26 3.57 29.03 -5.91
N SER A 27 4.19 27.90 -6.19
CA SER A 27 4.10 26.68 -5.37
C SER A 27 5.50 26.16 -5.11
N SER A 28 5.82 25.92 -3.85
CA SER A 28 7.11 25.34 -3.44
C SER A 28 6.94 23.87 -3.11
N GLY A 29 7.87 23.03 -3.56
CA GLY A 29 7.82 21.60 -3.31
C GLY A 29 9.21 21.00 -3.18
N PHE A 30 9.27 19.88 -2.48
CA PHE A 30 10.48 19.07 -2.36
C PHE A 30 10.37 17.89 -3.34
N GLY A 31 11.50 17.44 -3.88
CA GLY A 31 11.58 16.27 -4.75
C GLY A 31 12.72 15.37 -4.30
N LEU A 32 12.48 14.06 -4.31
CA LEU A 32 13.52 13.06 -4.06
C LEU A 32 13.92 12.46 -5.41
N VAL A 33 15.23 12.40 -5.66
CA VAL A 33 15.80 11.87 -6.89
C VAL A 33 16.63 10.66 -6.52
N TYR A 34 16.27 9.50 -7.08
CA TYR A 34 16.99 8.25 -6.89
C TYR A 34 17.61 7.80 -8.21
N ASP A 35 18.79 7.19 -8.14
CA ASP A 35 19.52 6.67 -9.30
C ASP A 35 18.84 5.43 -9.89
N THR A 36 18.22 4.58 -9.06
CA THR A 36 17.53 3.37 -9.50
C THR A 36 16.09 3.25 -8.97
N VAL A 37 15.26 2.52 -9.72
CA VAL A 37 13.86 2.22 -9.33
C VAL A 37 13.79 1.31 -8.09
N ASN A 38 14.81 0.46 -7.90
CA ASN A 38 14.84 -0.48 -6.79
C ASN A 38 15.08 0.24 -5.46
N ASP A 39 15.92 1.28 -5.46
CA ASP A 39 16.16 2.10 -4.27
C ASP A 39 14.89 2.88 -3.89
N ALA A 40 14.19 3.44 -4.88
CA ALA A 40 12.91 4.09 -4.64
C ALA A 40 11.88 3.16 -3.97
N LYS A 41 11.81 1.88 -4.36
CA LYS A 41 10.89 0.89 -3.74
C LYS A 41 11.26 0.51 -2.30
N ARG A 42 12.53 0.63 -1.91
CA ARG A 42 13.01 0.28 -0.56
C ARG A 42 12.76 1.38 0.46
N PHE A 43 12.95 2.64 0.05
CA PHE A 43 12.90 3.79 0.96
C PHE A 43 11.56 4.52 0.95
N GLU A 44 10.81 4.55 -0.16
CA GLU A 44 9.54 5.26 -0.22
C GLU A 44 8.40 4.49 0.47
N PRO A 45 7.51 5.19 1.20
CA PRO A 45 6.28 4.61 1.69
C PRO A 45 5.40 4.05 0.57
N LYS A 46 4.77 2.90 0.81
CA LYS A 46 3.93 2.18 -0.16
C LYS A 46 2.85 3.05 -0.82
N TYR A 47 2.26 4.00 -0.10
CA TYR A 47 1.19 4.85 -0.65
C TYR A 47 1.67 5.76 -1.80
N ARG A 48 2.94 6.19 -1.80
CA ARG A 48 3.52 7.01 -2.87
C ARG A 48 3.80 6.17 -4.12
N LEU A 49 4.28 4.94 -3.93
CA LEU A 49 4.51 3.98 -5.01
C LEU A 49 3.21 3.64 -5.75
N ILE A 50 2.10 3.49 -5.02
CA ILE A 50 0.77 3.25 -5.61
C ILE A 50 0.31 4.45 -6.44
N ARG A 51 0.51 5.69 -5.95
CA ARG A 51 0.17 6.91 -6.70
C ARG A 51 0.99 7.08 -7.98
N GLN A 52 2.22 6.56 -7.99
CA GLN A 52 3.12 6.57 -9.15
C GLN A 52 2.91 5.37 -10.09
N GLY A 53 2.05 4.42 -9.73
CA GLY A 53 1.79 3.22 -10.55
C GLY A 53 2.90 2.16 -10.51
N LEU A 54 3.82 2.22 -9.53
CA LEU A 54 4.92 1.26 -9.39
C LEU A 54 4.53 0.00 -8.61
N VAL A 55 3.43 0.05 -7.84
CA VAL A 55 2.94 -1.03 -6.97
C VAL A 55 1.41 -1.02 -6.99
N GLU A 56 0.80 -2.20 -7.05
CA GLU A 56 -0.66 -2.36 -7.01
C GLU A 56 -1.22 -2.11 -5.60
N LYS A 57 -2.44 -1.57 -5.57
CA LYS A 57 -3.15 -1.29 -4.32
C LYS A 57 -3.73 -2.59 -3.76
N VAL A 58 -3.34 -2.93 -2.53
CA VAL A 58 -3.97 -4.02 -1.78
C VAL A 58 -5.25 -3.50 -1.13
N GLU A 59 -6.40 -4.02 -1.55
CA GLU A 59 -7.70 -3.66 -0.99
C GLU A 59 -8.07 -4.59 0.17
N THR A 60 -7.69 -4.20 1.38
CA THR A 60 -8.14 -4.89 2.61
C THR A 60 -8.77 -3.90 3.56
N SER A 61 -10.00 -4.16 3.99
CA SER A 61 -10.68 -3.29 4.95
C SER A 61 -10.23 -3.57 6.40
N ARG A 62 -10.08 -2.51 7.20
CA ARG A 62 -9.78 -2.62 8.63
C ARG A 62 -10.85 -3.40 9.41
N LYS A 63 -12.10 -3.34 8.95
CA LYS A 63 -13.23 -4.08 9.53
C LYS A 63 -13.07 -5.60 9.34
N GLN A 64 -12.83 -6.05 8.11
CA GLN A 64 -12.65 -7.48 7.81
C GLN A 64 -11.47 -8.09 8.58
N ILE A 65 -10.36 -7.37 8.73
CA ILE A 65 -9.18 -7.83 9.49
C ILE A 65 -9.54 -8.03 10.97
N LYS A 66 -10.25 -7.07 11.58
CA LYS A 66 -10.65 -7.15 12.99
C LYS A 66 -11.66 -8.28 13.23
N GLU A 67 -12.63 -8.44 12.35
CA GLU A 67 -13.60 -9.53 12.43
C GLU A 67 -12.95 -10.91 12.26
N ALA A 68 -12.04 -11.06 11.29
CA ALA A 68 -11.28 -12.30 11.10
C ALA A 68 -10.44 -12.64 12.35
N LYS A 69 -9.76 -11.65 12.93
CA LYS A 69 -9.01 -11.81 14.19
C LYS A 69 -9.91 -12.24 15.34
N ASN A 70 -11.10 -11.64 15.48
CA ASN A 70 -12.05 -11.98 16.53
C ASN A 70 -12.65 -13.38 16.33
N ARG A 71 -12.89 -13.82 15.09
CA ARG A 71 -13.32 -15.20 14.79
C ARG A 71 -12.21 -16.21 15.09
N ALA A 72 -10.97 -15.92 14.70
CA ALA A 72 -9.81 -16.77 14.96
C ALA A 72 -9.58 -16.95 16.47
N LYS A 73 -9.72 -15.89 17.28
CA LYS A 73 -9.62 -15.96 18.75
C LYS A 73 -10.64 -16.89 19.39
N LYS A 74 -11.81 -17.12 18.78
CA LYS A 74 -12.84 -18.03 19.31
C LYS A 74 -12.48 -19.51 19.13
N VAL A 75 -11.59 -19.82 18.19
CA VAL A 75 -11.16 -21.19 17.90
C VAL A 75 -9.87 -21.48 18.66
N ARG A 76 -9.76 -22.66 19.28
CA ARG A 76 -8.52 -23.11 19.92
C ARG A 76 -7.78 -24.13 19.05
N GLY A 77 -6.46 -24.00 18.97
CA GLY A 77 -5.59 -24.84 18.14
C GLY A 77 -5.93 -24.76 16.65
N VAL A 78 -5.70 -25.84 15.92
CA VAL A 78 -5.91 -25.92 14.45
C VAL A 78 -7.41 -25.93 14.06
N GLY A 79 -8.33 -25.91 15.02
CA GLY A 79 -9.78 -25.95 14.74
C GLY A 79 -10.27 -27.27 14.11
N ARG A 80 -9.40 -28.28 13.98
CA ARG A 80 -9.68 -29.59 13.36
C ARG A 80 -10.88 -30.30 14.01
N ARG A 81 -11.07 -30.13 15.33
CA ARG A 81 -12.22 -30.67 16.08
C ARG A 81 -13.53 -30.00 15.68
N ILE A 82 -13.54 -28.67 15.52
CA ILE A 82 -14.72 -27.91 15.09
C ILE A 82 -15.08 -28.26 13.64
N ALA A 83 -14.08 -28.38 12.76
CA ALA A 83 -14.28 -28.78 11.37
C ALA A 83 -14.87 -30.20 11.26
N ARG A 84 -14.32 -31.17 12.00
CA ARG A 84 -14.87 -32.54 12.08
C ARG A 84 -16.31 -32.57 12.61
N HIS A 85 -16.59 -31.82 13.67
CA HIS A 85 -17.94 -31.77 14.24
C HIS A 85 -18.95 -31.11 13.29
N LYS A 86 -18.55 -30.09 12.53
CA LYS A 86 -19.39 -29.50 11.48
C LYS A 86 -19.66 -30.49 10.34
N ALA A 87 -18.62 -31.20 9.87
CA ALA A 87 -18.77 -32.20 8.82
C ALA A 87 -19.70 -33.36 9.25
N ALA A 88 -19.55 -33.85 10.48
CA ALA A 88 -20.44 -34.87 11.02
C ALA A 88 -21.90 -34.40 11.14
N LYS A 89 -22.13 -33.11 11.42
CA LYS A 89 -23.48 -32.52 11.49
C LYS A 89 -24.08 -32.27 10.10
N ALA A 90 -23.27 -32.09 9.06
CA ALA A 90 -23.74 -31.87 7.69
C ALA A 90 -24.18 -33.16 6.99
N ASN A 91 -23.69 -34.31 7.45
CA ASN A 91 -24.03 -35.64 6.92
C ASN A 91 -25.21 -36.30 7.67
N LYS A 92 -25.85 -35.57 8.59
CA LYS A 92 -27.06 -35.97 9.32
C LYS A 92 -28.21 -35.09 8.85
#